data_AF-B7BH74-F1
#
_entry.id   AF-B7BH74-F1
#
_cell.length_a   1.000
_cell.length_b   1.000
_cell.length_c   1.000
_cell.angle_alpha   90.00
_cell.angle_beta   90.00
_cell.angle_gamma   90.00
#
_symmetry.space_group_name_H-M   'P 1'
#
loop_
_entity.id
_entity.type
_entity.pdbx_description
1 polymer ?
#
loop_
_entity_poly.entity_id
_entity_poly.type
_entity_poly.pdbx_seq_one_letter_code
_entity_poly.pdbx_strand_id
1 'polypeptide(L)'
;YIGNKIQVAPPPHITEELAKRDETAKAHSLPPFWMVSFIIGIPLLLMVVKSMIELFIKLEYMYEGKFYEVASFLGHPFTALIIATLISTWLLGT
;
A
#
# COMPACT_ATOMS: atom_id res chain seq x y z
N TYR A 1 24.33 -10.53 -40.47
CA TYR A 1 25.11 -9.59 -39.65
C TYR A 1 25.19 -8.22 -40.33
N ILE A 2 24.13 -7.39 -40.29
CA ILE A 2 24.18 -5.96 -40.68
C ILE A 2 23.21 -5.17 -39.78
N GLY A 3 23.41 -5.24 -38.46
CA GLY A 3 22.59 -4.50 -37.48
C GLY A 3 23.33 -3.35 -36.78
N ASN A 4 24.65 -3.23 -36.95
CA ASN A 4 25.51 -2.39 -36.10
C ASN A 4 26.17 -1.21 -36.84
N LYS A 5 25.59 -0.72 -37.94
CA LYS A 5 26.20 0.33 -38.77
C LYS A 5 25.36 1.59 -39.00
N ILE A 6 24.25 1.76 -38.29
CA ILE A 6 23.51 3.03 -38.35
C ILE A 6 23.22 3.51 -36.92
N GLN A 7 24.11 4.36 -36.40
CA GLN A 7 23.74 5.29 -35.33
C GLN A 7 23.06 6.50 -35.98
N VAL A 8 21.73 6.46 -36.06
CA VAL A 8 20.96 7.67 -36.35
C VAL A 8 20.82 8.41 -35.02
N ALA A 9 21.46 9.56 -34.89
CA ALA A 9 21.20 10.44 -33.76
C ALA A 9 19.71 10.84 -33.77
N PRO A 10 18.96 10.69 -32.67
CA PRO A 10 17.56 11.07 -32.61
C PRO A 10 17.40 12.57 -32.94
N PRO A 11 16.36 12.97 -33.70
CA PRO A 11 16.11 14.37 -34.03
C PRO A 11 16.03 15.26 -32.77
N PRO A 12 16.47 16.52 -32.83
CA PRO A 12 16.54 17.43 -31.67
C PRO A 12 15.23 17.58 -30.90
N HIS A 13 14.10 17.50 -31.61
CA HIS A 13 12.76 17.59 -31.01
C HIS A 13 12.45 16.41 -30.07
N ILE A 14 13.00 15.22 -30.34
CA ILE A 14 12.81 14.05 -29.48
C ILE A 14 13.70 14.16 -28.24
N THR A 15 14.88 14.76 -28.36
CA THR A 15 15.81 14.97 -27.24
C THR A 15 15.28 16.05 -26.28
N GLU A 16 14.68 17.12 -26.78
CA GLU A 16 14.03 18.14 -25.95
C GLU A 16 12.75 17.65 -25.25
N GLU A 17 11.93 16.84 -25.93
CA GLU A 17 10.77 16.17 -25.33
C GLU A 17 11.19 15.19 -24.23
N LEU A 18 12.27 14.44 -24.43
CA LEU A 18 12.83 13.53 -23.42
C LEU A 18 13.43 14.28 -22.24
N ALA A 19 14.14 15.39 -22.46
CA ALA A 19 14.68 16.23 -21.39
C ALA A 19 13.58 16.87 -20.53
N LYS A 20 12.49 17.35 -21.16
CA LYS A 20 11.30 17.84 -20.43
C LYS A 20 10.59 16.73 -19.67
N ARG A 21 10.54 15.51 -20.22
CA ARG A 21 10.00 14.33 -19.53
C ARG A 21 10.86 13.88 -18.37
N ASP A 22 12.18 14.01 -18.44
CA ASP A 22 13.09 13.66 -17.33
C ASP A 22 12.97 14.65 -16.16
N GLU A 23 12.77 15.94 -16.44
CA GLU A 23 12.51 16.93 -15.38
C GLU A 23 11.12 16.77 -14.75
N THR A 24 10.10 16.39 -15.54
CA THR A 24 8.76 16.07 -15.00
C THR A 24 8.67 14.68 -14.36
N ALA A 25 9.53 13.73 -14.73
CA ALA A 25 9.60 12.40 -14.13
C ALA A 25 10.19 12.40 -12.71
N LYS A 26 11.07 13.38 -12.39
CA LYS A 26 11.53 13.60 -11.00
C LYS A 26 10.45 14.17 -10.07
N ALA A 27 9.40 14.79 -10.63
CA ALA A 27 8.32 15.40 -9.86
C ALA A 27 7.12 14.45 -9.64
N HIS A 28 7.06 13.32 -10.34
CA HIS A 28 6.10 12.26 -10.07
C HIS A 28 6.75 11.20 -9.17
N SER A 29 7.15 11.59 -7.97
CA SER A 29 7.56 10.63 -6.95
C SER A 29 6.33 9.79 -6.60
N LEU A 30 6.18 8.62 -7.22
CA LEU A 30 5.22 7.62 -6.79
C LEU A 30 5.34 7.49 -5.26
N PRO A 31 4.23 7.38 -4.53
CA PRO A 31 4.27 7.21 -3.09
C PRO A 31 5.23 6.07 -2.77
N PRO A 32 6.13 6.24 -1.79
CA PRO A 32 7.17 5.27 -1.50
C PRO A 32 6.55 3.90 -1.28
N PHE A 33 7.19 2.84 -1.79
CA PHE A 33 6.68 1.46 -1.74
C PHE A 33 6.17 1.05 -0.34
N TRP A 34 6.84 1.51 0.71
CA TRP A 34 6.43 1.32 2.10
C TRP A 34 5.03 1.88 2.40
N MET A 35 4.69 3.07 1.91
CA MET A 35 3.38 3.68 2.11
C MET A 35 2.27 2.82 1.52
N VAL A 36 2.44 2.36 0.28
CA VAL A 36 1.48 1.46 -0.38
C VAL A 36 1.36 0.13 0.38
N SER A 37 2.49 -0.41 0.82
CA SER A 37 2.54 -1.65 1.61
C SER A 37 1.80 -1.51 2.94
N PHE A 38 1.92 -0.37 3.65
CA PHE A 38 1.21 -0.14 4.91
C PHE A 38 -0.29 0.04 4.72
N ILE A 39 -0.73 0.77 3.69
CA ILE A 39 -2.15 1.02 3.42
C ILE A 39 -2.90 -0.29 3.20
N ILE A 40 -2.29 -1.26 2.51
CA ILE A 40 -2.88 -2.57 2.25
C ILE A 40 -2.57 -3.55 3.39
N GLY A 41 -1.39 -3.46 3.99
CA GLY A 41 -0.89 -4.37 5.02
C GLY A 41 -1.61 -4.23 6.36
N ILE A 42 -1.90 -3.00 6.80
CA ILE A 42 -2.63 -2.74 8.05
C ILE A 42 -3.99 -3.47 8.08
N PRO A 43 -4.92 -3.25 7.11
CA PRO A 43 -6.23 -3.89 7.17
C PRO A 43 -6.13 -5.42 7.08
N LEU A 44 -5.21 -5.96 6.29
CA LEU A 44 -4.97 -7.41 6.22
C LEU A 44 -4.47 -7.97 7.56
N LEU A 45 -3.53 -7.29 8.22
CA LEU A 45 -3.00 -7.70 9.51
C LEU A 45 -4.09 -7.70 10.59
N LEU A 46 -4.92 -6.65 10.63
CA LEU A 46 -6.06 -6.59 11.56
C LEU A 46 -7.06 -7.74 11.34
N MET A 47 -7.36 -8.09 10.08
CA MET A 47 -8.23 -9.22 9.76
C MET A 47 -7.65 -10.56 10.22
N VAL A 48 -6.34 -10.77 10.01
CA VAL A 48 -5.66 -12.00 10.45
C VAL A 48 -5.69 -12.12 11.98
N VAL A 49 -5.39 -11.03 12.69
CA VAL A 49 -5.45 -11.01 14.17
C VAL A 49 -6.86 -11.35 14.65
N LYS A 50 -7.90 -10.79 14.03
CA LYS A 50 -9.30 -11.12 14.32
C LYS A 50 -9.57 -12.63 14.18
N SER A 51 -9.18 -13.20 13.03
CA SER A 51 -9.38 -14.63 12.76
C SER A 51 -8.61 -15.51 13.74
N MET A 52 -7.41 -15.10 14.17
CA MET A 52 -6.67 -15.81 15.21
C MET A 52 -7.41 -15.77 16.55
N ILE A 53 -7.91 -14.61 16.97
CA ILE A 53 -8.66 -14.46 18.23
C ILE A 53 -9.94 -15.32 18.20
N GLU A 54 -10.69 -15.30 17.09
CA GLU A 54 -11.87 -16.15 16.91
C GLU A 54 -11.51 -17.65 17.00
N LEU A 55 -10.36 -18.03 16.43
CA LEU A 55 -9.88 -19.41 16.50
C LEU A 55 -9.50 -19.82 17.93
N PHE A 56 -8.81 -18.96 18.67
CA PHE A 56 -8.43 -19.22 20.07
C PHE A 56 -9.64 -19.36 21.00
N ILE A 57 -10.70 -18.59 20.76
CA ILE A 57 -11.96 -18.72 21.51
C ILE A 57 -12.68 -20.02 21.15
N LYS A 58 -12.71 -20.38 19.86
CA LYS A 58 -13.24 -21.67 19.41
C LYS A 58 -12.53 -22.88 20.02
N LEU A 59 -11.24 -22.73 20.32
CA LEU A 59 -10.42 -23.74 20.98
C LEU A 59 -10.53 -23.71 22.52
N GLU A 60 -11.46 -22.94 23.09
CA GLU A 60 -11.66 -22.73 24.54
C GLU A 60 -10.41 -22.23 25.30
N TYR A 61 -9.40 -21.71 24.58
CA TYR A 61 -8.21 -21.10 25.20
C TYR A 61 -8.49 -19.71 25.80
N MET A 62 -9.57 -19.05 25.37
CA MET A 62 -10.02 -17.74 25.85
C MET A 62 -11.55 -17.69 25.99
N TYR A 63 -12.02 -16.94 26.99
CA TYR A 63 -13.45 -16.70 27.21
C TYR A 63 -13.89 -15.38 26.57
N GLU A 64 -15.14 -15.35 26.10
CA GLU A 64 -15.80 -14.13 25.63
C GLU A 64 -15.93 -13.14 26.80
N GLY A 65 -15.12 -12.09 26.77
CA GLY A 65 -15.20 -10.96 27.69
C GLY A 65 -15.24 -9.64 26.94
N LYS A 66 -15.38 -8.53 27.66
CA LYS A 66 -15.42 -7.18 27.05
C LYS A 66 -14.19 -6.88 26.17
N PHE A 67 -13.05 -7.47 26.50
CA PHE A 67 -11.81 -7.34 25.72
C PHE A 67 -11.93 -8.03 24.34
N TYR A 68 -12.58 -9.19 24.27
CA TYR A 68 -12.82 -9.88 23.00
C TYR A 68 -13.75 -9.09 22.09
N GLU A 69 -14.81 -8.52 22.64
CA GLU A 69 -15.78 -7.74 21.88
C GLU A 69 -15.12 -6.52 21.21
N VAL A 70 -14.26 -5.81 21.94
CA VAL A 70 -13.50 -4.68 21.40
C VAL A 70 -12.47 -5.14 20.36
N ALA A 71 -11.73 -6.22 20.62
CA ALA A 71 -10.74 -6.74 19.68
C ALA A 71 -11.38 -7.28 18.39
N SER A 72 -12.53 -7.96 18.52
CA SER A 72 -13.32 -8.48 17.39
C SER A 72 -13.92 -7.35 16.56
N PHE A 73 -14.40 -6.28 17.21
CA PHE A 73 -14.90 -5.08 16.53
C PHE A 73 -13.80 -4.36 15.73
N LEU A 74 -12.62 -4.16 16.35
CA LEU A 74 -11.47 -3.54 15.69
C LEU A 74 -10.96 -4.39 14.51
N GLY A 75 -10.98 -5.71 14.67
CA GLY A 75 -10.57 -6.67 13.65
C GLY A 75 -11.61 -6.95 12.56
N HIS A 76 -12.85 -6.43 12.69
CA HIS A 76 -13.88 -6.63 11.69
C HIS A 76 -13.46 -6.00 10.35
N PRO A 77 -13.64 -6.68 9.20
CA PRO A 77 -13.12 -6.20 7.91
C PRO A 77 -13.50 -4.77 7.56
N PHE A 78 -14.74 -4.37 7.89
CA PHE A 78 -15.23 -3.01 7.68
C PHE A 78 -14.51 -1.98 8.56
N THR A 79 -14.35 -2.27 9.86
CA THR A 79 -13.68 -1.38 10.83
C THR A 79 -12.20 -1.26 10.50
N ALA A 80 -11.54 -2.37 10.16
CA ALA A 80 -10.14 -2.39 9.78
C ALA A 80 -9.86 -1.52 8.54
N LEU A 81 -10.77 -1.55 7.54
CA LEU A 81 -10.67 -0.69 6.35
C LEU A 81 -10.86 0.79 6.69
N ILE A 82 -11.80 1.13 7.58
CA ILE A 82 -12.01 2.52 8.01
C ILE A 82 -10.77 3.04 8.75
N ILE A 83 -10.20 2.25 9.66
CA ILE A 83 -8.98 2.61 10.39
C ILE A 83 -7.82 2.79 9.42
N ALA A 84 -7.63 1.85 8.49
CA ALA A 84 -6.59 1.96 7.48
C ALA A 84 -6.76 3.21 6.61
N THR A 85 -8.00 3.55 6.25
CA THR A 85 -8.33 4.74 5.47
C THR A 85 -8.04 6.02 6.27
N LEU A 86 -8.39 6.07 7.55
CA LEU A 86 -8.07 7.21 8.44
C LEU A 86 -6.57 7.40 8.62
N ILE A 87 -5.80 6.32 8.79
CA ILE A 87 -4.35 6.38 8.87
C ILE A 87 -3.76 6.84 7.54
N SER A 88 -4.28 6.33 6.43
CA SER A 88 -3.87 6.69 5.07
C SER A 88 -4.09 8.18 4.81
N THR A 89 -5.30 8.70 5.06
CA THR A 89 -5.58 10.13 4.88
C THR A 89 -4.77 11.03 5.81
N TRP A 90 -4.46 10.57 7.02
CA TRP A 90 -3.58 11.29 7.92
C TRP A 90 -2.12 11.30 7.44
N LEU A 91 -1.62 10.18 6.90
CA LEU A 91 -0.24 10.04 6.43
C LEU A 91 0.00 10.66 5.03
N LEU A 92 -1.03 10.70 4.17
CA LEU A 92 -1.01 11.29 2.83
C LEU A 92 -1.47 12.76 2.82
N GLY A 93 -2.21 13.20 3.83
CA GLY A 93 -2.71 14.56 3.97
C GLY A 93 -1.70 15.54 4.59
N THR A 94 -0.52 15.05 5.00
CA THR A 94 0.64 15.81 5.47
C THR A 94 1.75 15.80 4.42
#